data_AF-A0A7Y0IDE9-F1
#
_entry.id   AF-A0A7Y0IDE9-F1
#
_cell.length_a   1.000
_cell.length_b   1.000
_cell.length_c   1.000
_cell.angle_alpha   90.00
_cell.angle_beta   90.00
_cell.angle_gamma   90.00
#
_symmetry.space_group_name_H-M   'P 1'
#
loop_
_entity.id
_entity.type
_entity.pdbx_description
1 polymer ?
#
loop_
_entity_poly.entity_id
_entity_poly.type
_entity_poly.pdbx_seq_one_letter_code
_entity_poly.pdbx_strand_id
1 'polypeptide(L)' 'MRIQDDFHETYAVVLDGYHSFCIWLDNKTEKWCASKNVAIDPDAIDEIINRISVPQTSY' A
#
# COMPACT_ATOMS: atom_id res chain seq x y z
N MET A 1 -3.18 -7.46 1.01
CA MET A 1 -2.68 -8.62 0.24
C MET A 1 -1.50 -8.16 -0.60
N ARG A 2 -0.32 -8.79 -0.47
CA ARG A 2 0.85 -8.43 -1.28
C ARG A 2 0.75 -9.09 -2.66
N ILE A 3 0.89 -8.29 -3.69
CA ILE A 3 0.96 -8.69 -5.10
C ILE A 3 2.44 -8.61 -5.48
N GLN A 4 3.02 -9.77 -5.75
CA GLN A 4 4.38 -9.88 -6.23
C GLN A 4 4.35 -9.69 -7.74
N ASP A 5 4.68 -8.47 -8.19
CA ASP A 5 4.81 -8.12 -9.59
C ASP A 5 6.29 -7.92 -9.90
N ASP A 6 6.73 -8.27 -11.12
CA ASP A 6 8.15 -8.27 -11.51
C ASP A 6 8.77 -6.86 -11.50
N PHE A 7 7.91 -5.81 -11.45
CA PHE A 7 8.32 -4.40 -11.53
C PHE A 7 8.28 -3.65 -10.20
N HIS A 8 7.21 -3.80 -9.41
CA HIS A 8 6.98 -3.04 -8.17
C HIS A 8 6.35 -3.90 -7.08
N GLU A 9 6.80 -3.69 -5.84
CA GLU A 9 6.14 -4.33 -4.70
C GLU A 9 4.78 -3.68 -4.48
N THR A 10 3.73 -4.40 -4.88
CA THR A 10 2.36 -3.89 -4.91
C THR A 10 1.56 -4.56 -3.80
N TYR A 11 0.66 -3.82 -3.18
CA TYR A 11 -0.23 -4.28 -2.12
C TYR A 11 -1.65 -3.87 -2.45
N ALA A 12 -2.54 -4.84 -2.53
CA ALA A 12 -3.97 -4.60 -2.52
C ALA A 12 -4.45 -4.43 -1.08
N VAL A 13 -4.98 -3.25 -0.79
CA VAL A 13 -5.58 -2.90 0.48
C VAL A 13 -7.09 -3.06 0.35
N VAL A 14 -7.65 -3.87 1.25
CA VAL A 14 -9.09 -4.06 1.38
C VAL A 14 -9.44 -3.63 2.79
N LEU A 15 -10.18 -2.53 2.89
CA LEU A 15 -10.69 -1.99 4.15
C LEU A 15 -12.19 -2.18 4.18
N ASP A 16 -12.71 -2.62 5.32
CA ASP A 16 -14.14 -2.76 5.53
C ASP A 16 -14.81 -1.38 5.45
N GLY A 17 -15.83 -1.25 4.61
CA GLY A 17 -16.53 0.02 4.35
C GLY A 17 -15.86 0.97 3.34
N TYR A 18 -14.72 0.60 2.73
CA TYR A 18 -14.04 1.42 1.74
C TYR A 18 -13.80 0.68 0.41
N HIS A 19 -13.58 1.45 -0.66
CA HIS A 19 -13.17 0.87 -1.95
C HIS A 19 -11.78 0.26 -1.83
N SER A 20 -11.65 -1.00 -2.23
CA SER A 20 -10.36 -1.66 -2.33
C SER A 20 -9.45 -0.94 -3.32
N PHE A 21 -8.18 -0.77 -2.96
CA PHE A 21 -7.22 -0.03 -3.77
C PHE A 21 -5.85 -0.65 -3.74
N CYS A 22 -5.05 -0.31 -4.74
CA CYS A 22 -3.67 -0.74 -4.82
C CYS A 22 -2.74 0.38 -4.35
N ILE A 23 -1.75 0.01 -3.56
CA ILE A 23 -0.58 0.81 -3.23
C ILE A 23 0.66 0.06 -3.67
N TRP A 24 1.69 0.77 -4.11
CA TRP A 24 2.93 0.15 -4.55
C TRP A 24 4.12 1.02 -4.18
N LEU A 25 5.25 0.38 -3.88
CA LEU A 25 6.51 1.09 -3.68
C LEU A 25 7.16 1.31 -5.05
N ASP A 26 7.29 2.58 -5.44
CA ASP A 26 8.00 2.95 -6.64
C ASP A 26 9.52 2.87 -6.37
N ASN A 27 10.18 1.88 -6.97
CA ASN A 27 11.63 1.67 -6.81
C ASN A 27 12.48 2.82 -7.34
N LYS A 28 11.95 3.67 -8.23
CA LYS A 28 12.72 4.79 -8.80
C LYS A 28 12.80 5.99 -7.84
N THR A 29 11.75 6.18 -7.06
CA THR A 29 11.61 7.32 -6.15
C THR A 29 11.65 6.92 -4.69
N GLU A 30 11.66 5.61 -4.40
CA GLU A 30 11.53 5.01 -3.06
C GLU A 30 10.29 5.54 -2.33
N LYS A 31 9.23 5.85 -3.09
CA LYS A 31 7.99 6.41 -2.57
C LYS A 31 6.82 5.47 -2.79
N TRP A 32 5.99 5.39 -1.77
CA TRP A 32 4.72 4.69 -1.85
C TRP A 32 3.74 5.51 -2.68
N CYS A 33 3.19 4.88 -3.71
CA CYS A 33 2.15 5.42 -4.57
C CYS A 33 0.85 4.67 -4.31
N ALA A 34 -0.28 5.34 -4.46
CA ALA A 34 -1.60 4.76 -4.33
C ALA A 34 -2.43 4.99 -5.62
N SER A 35 -3.45 4.16 -5.81
CA SER A 35 -4.40 4.32 -6.92
C SER A 35 -5.08 5.69 -6.86
N LYS A 36 -5.20 6.34 -8.02
CA LYS A 36 -5.60 7.76 -8.18
C LYS A 36 -7.01 8.12 -7.69
N ASN A 37 -7.87 7.12 -7.45
CA ASN A 37 -9.29 7.29 -7.09
C ASN A 37 -9.60 6.72 -5.70
N VAL A 38 -8.63 6.75 -4.80
CA VAL A 38 -8.83 6.37 -3.41
C VAL A 38 -9.52 7.52 -2.68
N ALA A 39 -10.78 7.33 -2.31
CA ALA A 39 -11.52 8.21 -1.41
C ALA A 39 -11.18 7.86 0.06
N ILE A 40 -9.90 7.81 0.40
CA ILE A 40 -9.40 7.60 1.77
C ILE A 40 -8.51 8.78 2.13
N ASP A 41 -8.59 9.19 3.39
CA ASP A 41 -7.74 10.23 3.94
C ASP A 41 -6.24 9.91 3.79
N PRO A 42 -5.42 10.92 3.45
CA PRO A 42 -3.98 10.73 3.31
C PRO A 42 -3.33 10.17 4.58
N ASP A 43 -3.81 10.54 5.78
CA ASP A 43 -3.35 9.98 7.06
C ASP A 43 -3.62 8.47 7.17
N ALA A 44 -4.78 8.00 6.68
CA ALA A 44 -5.09 6.58 6.68
C ALA A 44 -4.22 5.81 5.68
N ILE A 45 -3.90 6.41 4.53
CA ILE A 45 -2.93 5.83 3.57
C ILE A 45 -1.55 5.71 4.23
N ASP A 46 -1.09 6.75 4.93
CA ASP A 46 0.20 6.75 5.63
C ASP A 46 0.27 5.67 6.72
N GLU A 47 -0.78 5.54 7.55
CA GLU A 47 -0.92 4.46 8.53
C GLU A 47 -0.81 3.06 7.89
N ILE A 48 -1.46 2.85 6.74
CA ILE A 48 -1.43 1.58 6.02
C ILE A 48 -0.03 1.31 5.48
N ILE A 49 0.62 2.32 4.89
CA ILE A 49 2.00 2.26 4.40
C ILE A 49 2.96 1.93 5.54
N ASN A 50 2.77 2.55 6.71
CA ASN A 50 3.59 2.28 7.87
C ASN A 50 3.45 0.81 8.30
N ARG A 51 2.21 0.29 8.37
CA ARG A 51 1.94 -1.11 8.73
C ARG A 51 2.50 -2.15 7.76
N ILE A 52 2.55 -1.86 6.45
CA ILE A 52 3.15 -2.77 5.45
C ILE A 52 4.67 -2.60 5.32
N SER A 53 5.19 -1.40 5.57
CA SER A 53 6.62 -1.09 5.50
C SER A 53 7.38 -1.65 6.70
N VAL A 54 6.72 -1.75 7.86
CA VAL A 54 7.26 -2.50 9.00
C VAL A 54 7.40 -3.96 8.56
N PRO A 55 8.62 -4.50 8.43
CA PRO A 55 8.78 -5.91 8.13
C PRO A 55 8.07 -6.66 9.25
N GLN A 56 7.05 -7.46 8.90
CA GLN A 56 6.44 -8.40 9.83
C GLN A 56 7.59 -9.22 10.41
N THR A 57 8.02 -8.85 11.61
CA THR A 57 9.07 -9.55 12.31
C THR A 57 8.41 -10.84 12.75
N SER A 58 8.62 -11.88 11.96
CA SER A 58 8.18 -13.24 12.26
C SER A 58 8.68 -13.60 13.65
N TYR A 59 7.77 -13.76 14.60
CA TYR A 59 8.01 -14.38 15.91
C TYR A 59 7.57 -15.84 15.86
#